data_AF-A0A937VN49-F1
#
_entry.id   AF-A0A937VN49-F1
#
_cell.length_a   1.000
_cell.length_b   1.000
_cell.length_c   1.000
_cell.angle_alpha   90.00
_cell.angle_beta   90.00
_cell.angle_gamma   90.00
#
_symmetry.space_group_name_H-M   'P 1'
#
loop_
_entity.id
_entity.type
_entity.pdbx_description
1 polymer ?
#
loop_
_entity_poly.entity_id
_entity_poly.type
_entity_poly.pdbx_seq_one_letter_code
_entity_poly.pdbx_strand_id
1 'polypeptide(L)'
;DCRLEETAGICPITRCTKGILNGPCAGTKNGKCEVSKDMDCAWVLIYRRLERLQQLDKMRRYYPPRNYRAVPRPKRIVSKVGTAAGESNG
;
A
#
# COMPACT_ATOMS: atom_id res chain seq x y z
N ASP A 1 3.38 5.66 -1.06
CA ASP A 1 2.81 4.87 0.05
C ASP A 1 3.52 3.57 0.38
N CYS A 2 4.30 2.95 -0.50
CA CYS A 2 5.09 1.80 -0.06
C CYS A 2 6.38 2.28 0.63
N ARG A 3 6.54 1.90 1.90
CA ARG A 3 7.65 2.30 2.81
C ARG A 3 8.97 1.61 2.45
N LEU A 4 9.51 1.92 1.27
CA LEU A 4 10.67 1.22 0.69
C LEU A 4 11.95 1.44 1.49
N GLU A 5 12.16 2.63 2.05
CA GLU A 5 13.35 2.95 2.83
C GLU A 5 13.43 2.10 4.12
N GLU A 6 12.27 1.82 4.70
CA GLU A 6 12.10 1.11 5.95
C GLU A 6 12.08 -0.41 5.76
N THR A 7 11.69 -0.85 4.56
CA THR A 7 11.56 -2.27 4.18
C THR A 7 12.73 -2.75 3.31
N ALA A 8 13.85 -2.03 3.35
CA ALA A 8 15.07 -2.35 2.60
C ALA A 8 14.85 -2.55 1.08
N GLY A 9 13.94 -1.75 0.50
CA GLY A 9 13.62 -1.74 -0.92
C GLY A 9 12.57 -2.78 -1.36
N ILE A 10 11.92 -3.49 -0.42
CA ILE A 10 10.93 -4.53 -0.73
C ILE A 10 9.54 -4.06 -0.31
N CYS A 11 8.68 -3.77 -1.29
CA CYS A 11 7.34 -3.30 -1.01
C CYS A 11 6.41 -4.40 -0.45
N PRO A 12 5.92 -4.31 0.81
CA PRO A 12 5.02 -5.32 1.37
C PRO A 12 3.65 -5.34 0.68
N ILE A 13 3.18 -4.20 0.16
CA ILE A 13 1.88 -4.11 -0.54
C ILE A 13 1.87 -4.99 -1.78
N THR A 14 2.95 -4.99 -2.55
CA THR A 14 3.02 -5.73 -3.83
C THR A 14 3.51 -7.15 -3.65
N ARG A 15 4.34 -7.42 -2.63
CA ARG A 15 4.97 -8.73 -2.42
C ARG A 15 4.21 -9.63 -1.45
N CYS A 16 3.39 -9.09 -0.54
CA CYS A 16 2.57 -9.87 0.37
C CYS A 16 1.13 -9.95 -0.17
N THR A 17 0.54 -11.15 -0.18
CA THR A 17 -0.86 -11.38 -0.57
C THR A 17 -1.87 -10.59 0.25
N LYS A 18 -1.54 -10.31 1.52
CA LYS A 18 -2.38 -9.51 2.42
C LYS A 18 -2.18 -8.00 2.27
N GLY A 19 -1.13 -7.56 1.59
CA GLY A 19 -0.86 -6.14 1.33
C GLY A 19 -0.65 -5.26 2.57
N ILE A 20 -0.35 -5.84 3.74
CA ILE A 20 -0.25 -5.10 5.01
C ILE A 20 1.09 -4.35 5.12
N LEU A 21 1.06 -3.16 5.72
CA LEU A 21 2.23 -2.27 5.90
C LEU A 21 2.68 -2.12 7.36
N ASN A 22 1.91 -2.63 8.31
CA ASN A 22 2.10 -2.36 9.75
C ASN A 22 2.89 -3.45 10.47
N GLY A 23 3.54 -4.34 9.74
CA GLY A 23 4.32 -5.44 10.29
C GLY A 23 3.95 -6.80 9.70
N PRO A 24 4.63 -7.87 10.15
CA PRO A 24 4.44 -9.22 9.64
C PRO A 24 3.01 -9.73 9.85
N CYS A 25 2.50 -10.47 8.87
CA CYS A 25 1.11 -10.95 8.86
C CYS A 25 0.87 -12.22 9.69
N ALA A 26 1.88 -12.68 10.44
CA ALA A 26 1.97 -13.98 11.11
C ALA A 26 1.81 -15.23 10.20
N GLY A 27 1.49 -15.04 8.92
CA GLY A 27 1.21 -16.09 7.95
C GLY A 27 2.42 -16.70 7.27
N THR A 28 3.54 -16.87 7.98
CA THR A 28 4.75 -17.44 7.40
C THR A 28 5.01 -18.84 7.94
N LYS A 29 5.41 -19.75 7.04
CA LYS A 29 5.87 -21.09 7.40
C LYS A 29 7.19 -21.36 6.70
N ASN A 30 8.26 -21.61 7.46
CA ASN A 30 9.60 -21.92 6.94
C ASN A 30 10.11 -20.90 5.88
N GLY A 31 9.83 -19.61 6.07
CA GLY A 31 10.24 -18.55 5.13
C GLY A 31 9.30 -18.35 3.93
N LYS A 32 8.28 -19.19 3.77
CA LYS A 32 7.29 -19.14 2.70
C LYS A 32 5.96 -18.56 3.19
N CYS A 33 5.12 -18.12 2.27
CA CYS A 33 3.78 -17.61 2.53
C CYS A 33 2.80 -18.74 2.88
N GLU A 34 1.82 -18.49 3.75
CA GLU A 34 0.74 -19.44 4.06
C GLU A 34 -0.09 -19.85 2.83
N VAL A 35 -0.18 -18.98 1.84
CA VAL A 35 -1.02 -19.17 0.64
C VAL A 35 -0.39 -20.17 -0.34
N SER A 36 0.95 -20.15 -0.47
CA SER A 36 1.67 -21.04 -1.37
C SER A 36 3.09 -21.30 -0.87
N LYS A 37 3.51 -22.56 -0.94
CA LYS A 37 4.86 -23.01 -0.57
C LYS A 37 5.94 -22.50 -1.52
N ASP A 38 5.58 -22.13 -2.74
CA ASP A 38 6.54 -21.63 -3.73
C ASP A 38 6.81 -20.13 -3.51
N MET A 39 5.84 -19.42 -2.94
CA MET A 39 5.92 -17.98 -2.71
C MET A 39 6.78 -17.64 -1.48
N ASP A 40 7.85 -16.89 -1.68
CA ASP A 40 8.64 -16.32 -0.59
C ASP A 40 7.84 -15.27 0.18
N CYS A 41 7.93 -15.32 1.51
CA CYS A 41 7.28 -14.33 2.35
C CYS A 41 7.98 -12.97 2.26
N ALA A 42 7.24 -11.93 1.91
CA ALA A 42 7.73 -10.56 1.86
C ALA A 42 8.46 -10.14 3.14
N TRP A 43 7.88 -10.42 4.31
CA TRP A 43 8.44 -10.02 5.60
C TRP A 43 9.73 -10.75 5.95
N VAL A 44 9.86 -12.02 5.54
CA VAL A 44 11.11 -12.78 5.71
C VAL A 44 12.21 -12.23 4.81
N LEU A 45 11.88 -11.86 3.57
CA LEU A 45 12.83 -11.20 2.67
C LEU A 45 13.29 -9.84 3.20
N ILE A 46 12.35 -9.04 3.74
CA ILE A 46 12.65 -7.75 4.37
C ILE A 46 13.56 -7.97 5.58
N TYR A 47 13.24 -8.91 6.47
CA TYR A 47 14.04 -9.22 7.65
C TYR A 47 15.47 -9.59 7.25
N ARG A 48 15.65 -10.55 6.34
CA ARG A 48 16.97 -11.00 5.87
C ARG A 48 17.77 -9.88 5.23
N ARG A 49 17.12 -8.95 4.53
CA ARG A 49 17.80 -7.81 3.91
C ARG A 49 18.19 -6.74 4.93
N LEU A 50 17.33 -6.46 5.91
CA LEU A 50 17.65 -5.55 7.02
C LEU A 50 18.73 -6.12 7.94
N GLU A 51 18.74 -7.43 8.18
CA GLU A 51 19.79 -8.12 8.94
C GLU A 51 21.16 -7.94 8.27
N ARG A 52 21.25 -8.15 6.94
CA ARG A 52 22.48 -7.90 6.18
C ARG A 52 22.91 -6.44 6.18
N LEU A 53 21.98 -5.50 6.32
CA LEU A 53 22.26 -4.07 6.42
C LEU A 53 22.51 -3.61 7.86
N GLN A 54 22.37 -4.50 8.85
CA GLN A 54 22.40 -4.19 10.28
C GLN A 54 21.40 -3.09 10.67
N GLN A 55 20.22 -3.07 10.04
CA GLN A 55 19.15 -2.09 10.23
C GLN A 55 17.86 -2.70 10.80
N LEU A 56 17.96 -3.76 11.61
CA LEU A 56 16.80 -4.47 12.17
C LEU A 56 15.90 -3.58 13.04
N ASP A 57 16.42 -2.49 13.60
CA ASP A 57 15.64 -1.52 14.38
C ASP A 57 14.49 -0.90 13.58
N LYS A 58 14.61 -0.82 12.24
CA LYS A 58 13.54 -0.33 11.36
C LYS A 58 12.26 -1.16 11.44
N MET A 59 12.35 -2.45 11.78
CA MET A 59 11.17 -3.31 11.96
C MET A 59 10.42 -3.06 13.27
N ARG A 60 11.09 -2.51 14.30
CA ARG A 60 10.48 -2.22 15.60
C ARG A 60 9.72 -0.90 15.64
N ARG A 61 9.94 -0.05 14.62
CA ARG A 61 9.32 1.26 14.54
C ARG A 61 7.80 1.13 14.36
N TYR A 62 7.07 1.87 15.18
CA TYR A 62 5.62 2.02 15.02
C TYR A 62 5.32 2.84 13.77
N TYR A 63 4.38 2.35 12.95
CA TYR A 63 3.88 3.09 11.81
C TYR A 63 2.38 3.34 11.94
N PRO A 64 1.91 4.58 11.71
CA PRO A 64 0.49 4.86 11.73
C PRO A 64 -0.22 4.10 10.59
N PRO A 65 -1.49 3.72 10.80
CA PRO A 65 -2.34 3.15 9.75
C PRO A 65 -2.35 4.03 8.51
N ARG A 66 -2.32 3.40 7.33
CA ARG A 66 -2.41 4.11 6.06
C ARG A 66 -3.76 4.82 5.97
N ASN A 67 -3.75 6.08 5.51
CA ASN A 67 -4.99 6.78 5.21
C ASN A 67 -5.54 6.29 3.87
N TYR A 68 -6.67 5.58 3.90
CA TYR A 68 -7.33 5.04 2.71
C TYR A 68 -8.34 6.02 2.08
N ARG A 69 -8.47 7.24 2.60
CA ARG A 69 -9.38 8.24 2.02
C ARG A 69 -8.88 8.61 0.63
N ALA A 70 -9.80 8.60 -0.33
CA ALA A 70 -9.51 9.12 -1.66
C ALA A 70 -9.15 10.60 -1.54
N VAL A 71 -7.92 10.95 -1.88
CA VAL A 71 -7.52 12.35 -2.02
C VAL A 71 -8.29 12.88 -3.23
N PRO A 72 -9.17 13.89 -3.06
CA PRO A 72 -9.91 14.43 -4.18
C PRO A 72 -8.91 14.97 -5.20
N ARG A 73 -8.93 14.39 -6.40
CA ARG A 73 -8.14 14.92 -7.51
C ARG A 73 -8.73 16.30 -7.85
N PRO A 74 -7.90 17.33 -8.07
CA PRO A 74 -8.41 18.63 -8.49
C PRO A 74 -9.29 18.43 -9.73
N LYS A 75 -10.59 18.66 -9.56
CA LYS A 75 -11.55 18.60 -10.66
C LYS A 75 -11.48 19.93 -11.40
N ARG A 76 -11.41 19.88 -12.72
CA ARG A 76 -11.65 21.06 -13.56
C ARG A 76 -13.09 21.51 -13.32
N ILE A 77 -13.27 22.66 -12.69
CA ILE A 77 -14.58 23.29 -12.54
C ILE A 77 -14.98 23.77 -13.93
N VAL A 78 -15.91 23.06 -14.58
CA VAL A 78 -16.57 23.56 -15.78
C VAL A 78 -17.86 24.22 -15.32
N SER A 79 -17.85 25.55 -15.25
CA SER A 79 -19.06 26.34 -15.02
C SER A 79 -20.03 26.09 -16.17
N LYS A 80 -21.12 25.38 -15.91
CA LYS A 80 -22.21 25.21 -16.88
C LYS A 80 -22.89 26.57 -17.02
N VAL A 81 -22.63 27.28 -18.12
CA VAL A 81 -23.41 28.46 -18.50
C VAL A 81 -24.82 27.96 -18.71
N GLY A 82 -25.72 28.34 -17.80
CA GLY A 82 -27.14 28.07 -17.93
C GLY A 82 -27.71 29.04 -18.95
N THR A 83 -28.19 28.51 -20.08
CA THR A 83 -29.14 29.23 -20.93
C THR A 83 -30.52 28.68 -20.60
N ALA A 84 -31.28 29.47 -19.84
CA ALA A 84 -32.72 29.37 -19.76
C ALA A 84 -33.35 30.11 -20.97
N ALA A 85 -34.62 29.78 -21.26
CA ALA A 85 -35.51 30.25 -22.35
C ALA A 85 -35.47 29.39 -23.63
N GLY A 86 -36.58 28.89 -24.18
CA GLY A 86 -38.01 29.11 -23.94
C GLY A 86 -38.89 28.12 -24.74
N GLU A 87 -40.19 28.15 -24.48
CA GLU A 87 -41.27 27.28 -24.97
C GLU A 87 -41.48 27.21 -26.50
N SER A 88 -42.10 26.11 -27.00
CA SER A 88 -43.46 26.15 -27.59
C SER A 88 -43.92 24.78 -28.14
N ASN A 89 -45.20 24.47 -27.91
CA ASN A 89 -45.97 23.30 -28.33
C ASN A 89 -46.17 23.19 -29.85
N GLY A 90 -46.39 21.96 -30.34
CA GLY A 90 -46.87 21.64 -31.69
C GLY A 90 -46.65 20.18 -32.04
#